data_AF-T0YHI9-F1
#
_entry.id   AF-T0YHI9-F1
#
_cell.length_a   1.000
_cell.length_b   1.000
_cell.length_c   1.000
_cell.angle_alpha   90.00
_cell.angle_beta   90.00
_cell.angle_gamma   90.00
#
_symmetry.space_group_name_H-M   'P 1'
#
loop_
_entity.id
_entity.type
_entity.pdbx_description
1 polymer ?
#
loop_
_entity_poly.entity_id
_entity_poly.type
_entity_poly.pdbx_seq_one_letter_code
_entity_poly.pdbx_strand_id
1 'polypeptide(L)'
;KSGSNAMHVDRIPTHLRGRDYVSYLLRQTYREDGKVKHRTLSNLTPLPIAAIEAIKAVLKGDQVGVWGSDFEIERSLPHGHVLAVLGMLRQLQLDRLLWSRPCRERDLVVAMVVRQVLKPSSKLATSRSWQSSTLASLVGGRGCRPGRAVLSLGLAAV
;
A
#
# COMPACT_ATOMS: atom_id res chain seq x y z
N LYS A 1 -41.51 -16.81 12.91
CA LYS A 1 -40.27 -17.08 13.68
C LYS A 1 -39.13 -17.21 12.68
N SER A 2 -38.39 -16.13 12.41
CA SER A 2 -37.23 -16.20 11.51
C SER A 2 -36.05 -16.75 12.31
N GLY A 3 -35.83 -18.06 12.25
CA GLY A 3 -34.63 -18.68 12.79
C GLY A 3 -33.42 -18.12 12.04
N SER A 4 -32.38 -17.71 12.75
CA SER A 4 -31.15 -17.16 12.17
C SER A 4 -30.57 -18.09 11.09
N ASN A 5 -30.79 -17.78 9.82
CA ASN A 5 -30.26 -18.49 8.66
C ASN A 5 -28.82 -18.04 8.42
N ALA A 6 -27.92 -18.40 9.33
CA ALA A 6 -26.51 -18.07 9.20
C ALA A 6 -25.87 -18.96 8.13
N MET A 7 -25.31 -18.34 7.10
CA MET A 7 -24.52 -19.00 6.06
C MET A 7 -23.03 -18.83 6.35
N HIS A 8 -22.24 -19.86 6.09
CA HIS A 8 -20.79 -19.85 6.29
C HIS A 8 -20.07 -20.72 5.25
N VAL A 9 -18.78 -20.45 5.04
CA VAL A 9 -17.92 -21.27 4.17
C VAL A 9 -17.08 -22.22 5.02
N ASP A 10 -17.28 -23.53 4.82
CA ASP A 10 -16.49 -24.58 5.46
C ASP A 10 -15.35 -25.04 4.56
N ARG A 11 -14.17 -25.18 5.17
CA ARG A 11 -12.98 -25.77 4.55
C ARG A 11 -12.84 -27.21 5.05
N ILE A 12 -12.95 -28.18 4.15
CA ILE A 12 -12.89 -29.60 4.48
C ILE A 12 -11.60 -30.18 3.88
N PRO A 13 -10.57 -30.48 4.70
CA PRO A 13 -9.42 -31.25 4.26
C PRO A 13 -9.83 -32.73 4.12
N THR A 14 -9.45 -33.37 3.01
CA THR A 14 -9.69 -34.78 2.74
C THR A 14 -8.38 -35.42 2.31
N HIS A 15 -7.98 -36.49 3.00
CA HIS A 15 -6.78 -37.26 2.65
C HIS A 15 -7.24 -38.51 1.90
N LEU A 16 -6.90 -38.62 0.63
CA LEU A 16 -7.33 -39.72 -0.23
C LEU A 16 -6.16 -40.26 -1.02
N ARG A 17 -5.89 -41.57 -0.89
CA ARG A 17 -4.85 -42.29 -1.65
C ARG A 17 -3.47 -41.61 -1.59
N GLY A 18 -3.07 -41.15 -0.41
CA GLY A 18 -1.78 -40.48 -0.17
C GLY A 18 -1.68 -39.05 -0.72
N ARG A 19 -2.80 -38.42 -1.07
CA ARG A 19 -2.87 -37.03 -1.52
C ARG A 19 -3.86 -36.22 -0.70
N ASP A 20 -3.53 -34.95 -0.48
CA ASP A 20 -4.34 -34.02 0.30
C ASP A 20 -5.19 -33.16 -0.64
N TYR A 21 -6.49 -33.15 -0.37
CA TYR A 21 -7.49 -32.36 -1.10
C TYR A 21 -8.17 -31.39 -0.15
N VAL A 22 -8.54 -30.22 -0.65
CA VAL A 22 -9.30 -29.23 0.12
C VAL A 22 -10.56 -28.88 -0.67
N SER A 23 -11.70 -29.06 -0.03
CA SER A 23 -12.99 -28.62 -0.56
C SER A 23 -13.52 -27.43 0.23
N TYR A 24 -14.08 -26.45 -0.47
CA TYR A 24 -14.76 -25.30 0.12
C TYR A 24 -16.26 -25.42 -0.14
N LEU A 25 -17.07 -25.47 0.93
CA LEU A 25 -18.52 -25.63 0.82
C LEU A 25 -19.25 -24.44 1.44
N LEU A 26 -20.24 -23.90 0.73
CA LEU A 26 -21.20 -22.96 1.31
C LEU A 26 -22.29 -23.72 2.03
N ARG A 27 -22.47 -23.45 3.32
CA ARG A 27 -23.45 -24.13 4.16
C ARG A 27 -24.36 -23.14 4.86
N GLN A 28 -25.57 -23.59 5.15
CA GLN A 28 -26.54 -22.88 5.95
C GLN A 28 -26.81 -23.67 7.23
N THR A 29 -26.82 -22.97 8.35
CA THR A 29 -27.20 -23.53 9.65
C THR A 29 -28.66 -23.19 9.95
N TYR A 30 -29.46 -24.19 10.32
CA TYR A 30 -30.88 -24.02 10.61
C TYR A 30 -31.29 -24.88 11.83
N ARG A 31 -32.46 -24.59 12.41
CA ARG A 31 -33.03 -25.36 13.53
C ARG A 31 -34.27 -26.12 13.08
N GLU A 32 -34.31 -27.40 13.42
CA GLU A 32 -35.43 -28.30 13.15
C GLU A 32 -35.60 -29.20 14.38
N ASP A 33 -36.81 -29.27 14.93
CA ASP A 33 -37.14 -30.04 16.14
C ASP A 33 -36.20 -29.78 17.33
N GLY A 34 -35.85 -28.51 17.55
CA GLY A 34 -34.95 -28.10 18.64
C GLY A 34 -33.47 -28.44 18.42
N LYS A 35 -33.11 -29.10 17.31
CA LYS A 35 -31.73 -29.45 16.96
C LYS A 35 -31.18 -28.51 15.88
N VAL A 36 -29.91 -28.15 16.00
CA VAL A 36 -29.18 -27.40 14.97
C VAL A 36 -28.70 -28.38 13.90
N LYS A 37 -29.01 -28.09 12.64
CA LYS A 37 -28.61 -28.89 11.47
C LYS A 37 -27.89 -27.99 10.46
N HIS A 38 -27.07 -28.60 9.61
CA HIS A 38 -26.36 -27.92 8.54
C HIS A 38 -26.79 -28.47 7.18
N ARG A 39 -27.20 -27.59 6.26
CA ARG A 39 -27.48 -27.91 4.87
C ARG A 39 -26.37 -27.37 3.98
N THR A 40 -25.84 -28.20 3.09
CA THR A 40 -24.92 -27.74 2.04
C THR A 40 -25.71 -27.08 0.92
N LEU A 41 -25.34 -25.86 0.55
CA LEU A 41 -25.98 -25.10 -0.53
C LEU A 41 -25.21 -25.23 -1.84
N SER A 42 -23.89 -25.08 -1.81
CA SER A 42 -23.05 -25.15 -3.01
C SER A 42 -21.60 -25.53 -2.71
N ASN A 43 -20.90 -25.99 -3.74
CA ASN A 43 -19.46 -26.22 -3.72
C ASN A 43 -18.73 -25.00 -4.31
N LEU A 44 -17.88 -24.36 -3.52
CA LEU A 44 -17.10 -23.18 -3.90
C LEU A 44 -15.67 -23.53 -4.36
N THR A 45 -15.27 -24.80 -4.32
CA THR A 45 -13.93 -25.27 -4.73
C THR A 45 -13.51 -24.86 -6.14
N PRO A 46 -14.41 -24.72 -7.13
CA PRO A 46 -14.03 -24.24 -8.47
C PRO A 46 -13.65 -22.75 -8.53
N LEU A 47 -13.94 -21.96 -7.49
CA LEU A 47 -13.64 -20.54 -7.47
C LEU A 47 -12.17 -20.28 -7.09
N PRO A 48 -11.57 -19.16 -7.55
CA PRO A 48 -10.28 -18.71 -7.05
C PRO A 48 -10.30 -18.48 -5.53
N ILE A 49 -9.19 -18.79 -4.85
CA ILE A 49 -9.06 -18.65 -3.39
C ILE A 49 -9.46 -17.24 -2.91
N ALA A 50 -9.05 -16.19 -3.63
CA ALA A 50 -9.38 -14.81 -3.28
C ALA A 50 -10.89 -14.54 -3.23
N ALA A 51 -11.67 -15.14 -4.14
CA ALA A 51 -13.12 -15.01 -4.15
C ALA A 51 -13.75 -15.77 -2.96
N ILE A 52 -13.21 -16.94 -2.61
CA ILE A 52 -13.66 -17.73 -1.46
C ILE A 52 -13.40 -16.96 -0.16
N GLU A 53 -12.24 -16.34 -0.02
CA GLU A 53 -11.88 -15.52 1.14
C GLU A 53 -12.77 -14.28 1.26
N ALA A 54 -13.05 -13.59 0.15
CA ALA A 54 -13.98 -12.47 0.13
C ALA A 54 -15.40 -12.88 0.59
N ILE A 55 -15.93 -13.99 0.04
CA ILE A 55 -17.24 -14.53 0.46
C ILE A 55 -17.22 -14.88 1.96
N LYS A 56 -16.12 -15.46 2.45
CA LYS A 56 -15.98 -15.86 3.86
C LYS A 56 -15.95 -14.63 4.79
N ALA A 57 -15.25 -13.56 4.42
CA ALA A 57 -15.20 -12.30 5.14
C ALA A 57 -16.57 -11.61 5.16
N VAL A 58 -17.24 -11.50 4.00
CA VAL A 58 -18.61 -10.92 3.92
C VAL A 58 -19.60 -11.70 4.79
N LEU A 59 -19.59 -13.04 4.73
CA LEU A 59 -20.50 -13.87 5.54
C LEU A 59 -20.20 -13.81 7.04
N LYS A 60 -18.98 -13.47 7.44
CA LYS A 60 -18.60 -13.22 8.84
C LYS A 60 -19.07 -11.84 9.33
N GLY A 61 -19.46 -10.95 8.41
CA GLY A 61 -19.84 -9.58 8.70
C GLY A 61 -18.70 -8.58 8.55
N ASP A 62 -17.55 -9.00 8.01
CA ASP A 62 -16.46 -8.09 7.68
C ASP A 62 -16.85 -7.29 6.42
N GLN A 63 -16.62 -5.98 6.44
CA GLN A 63 -16.81 -5.15 5.24
C GLN A 63 -15.67 -5.41 4.26
N VAL A 64 -15.94 -6.23 3.24
CA VAL A 64 -15.06 -6.35 2.08
C VAL A 64 -15.43 -5.22 1.11
N GLY A 65 -14.86 -4.04 1.35
CA GLY A 65 -15.07 -2.87 0.52
C GLY A 65 -14.46 -3.03 -0.88
N VAL A 66 -15.02 -2.29 -1.84
CA VAL A 66 -14.32 -2.01 -3.09
C VAL A 66 -13.13 -1.14 -2.71
N TRP A 67 -11.92 -1.55 -3.08
CA TRP A 67 -10.63 -0.93 -2.73
C TRP A 67 -10.45 0.45 -3.39
N GLY A 68 -11.48 1.29 -3.40
CA GLY A 68 -11.50 2.59 -4.06
C GLY A 68 -12.32 3.65 -3.32
N SER A 69 -13.20 3.28 -2.39
CA SER A 69 -14.02 4.24 -1.64
C SER A 69 -13.46 4.67 -0.28
N ASP A 70 -12.46 3.95 0.24
CA ASP A 70 -12.02 4.11 1.64
C ASP A 70 -10.66 4.82 1.76
N PHE A 71 -10.17 5.43 0.66
CA PHE A 71 -8.94 6.20 0.71
C PHE A 71 -9.19 7.62 1.20
N GLU A 72 -8.56 7.99 2.29
CA GLU A 72 -8.48 9.37 2.77
C GLU A 72 -7.14 9.99 2.34
N ILE A 73 -7.17 11.25 1.90
CA ILE A 73 -5.94 11.99 1.57
C ILE A 73 -5.26 12.39 2.89
N GLU A 74 -4.24 11.64 3.30
CA GLU A 74 -3.48 11.94 4.54
C GLU A 74 -2.76 13.29 4.50
N ARG A 75 -2.26 13.68 3.32
CA ARG A 75 -1.55 14.96 3.11
C ARG A 75 -1.44 15.33 1.63
N SER A 76 -1.39 16.63 1.37
CA SER A 76 -1.06 17.19 0.05
C SER A 76 0.25 17.97 0.12
N LEU A 77 1.22 17.63 -0.75
CA LEU A 77 2.49 18.35 -0.87
C LEU A 77 2.58 19.00 -2.25
N PRO A 78 3.10 20.23 -2.35
CA PRO A 78 3.25 20.88 -3.63
C PRO A 78 4.36 20.19 -4.44
N HIS A 79 4.05 19.87 -5.70
CA HIS A 79 4.84 19.00 -6.57
C HIS A 79 5.14 19.60 -7.94
N GLY A 80 4.14 20.22 -8.58
CA GLY A 80 4.29 20.73 -9.95
C GLY A 80 5.46 21.70 -10.13
N HIS A 81 5.60 22.67 -9.22
CA HIS A 81 6.72 23.62 -9.26
C HIS A 81 8.09 22.94 -9.06
N VAL A 82 8.15 21.87 -8.26
CA VAL A 82 9.38 21.10 -8.04
C VAL A 82 9.78 20.37 -9.32
N LEU A 83 8.82 19.70 -9.96
CA LEU A 83 9.07 19.00 -11.22
C LEU A 83 9.48 19.95 -12.33
N ALA A 84 8.84 21.13 -12.44
CA ALA A 84 9.19 22.12 -13.45
C ALA A 84 10.67 22.54 -13.36
N VAL A 85 11.13 22.90 -12.16
CA VAL A 85 12.51 23.32 -11.95
C VAL A 85 13.50 22.15 -12.13
N LEU A 86 13.18 20.95 -11.62
CA LEU A 86 14.01 19.77 -11.83
C LEU A 86 14.10 19.37 -13.31
N GLY A 87 13.00 19.51 -14.05
CA GLY A 87 12.95 19.26 -15.48
C GLY A 87 13.87 20.21 -16.24
N MET A 88 13.77 21.51 -15.97
CA MET A 88 14.65 22.53 -16.56
C MET A 88 16.12 22.28 -16.21
N LEU A 89 16.42 21.93 -14.96
CA LEU A 89 17.79 21.63 -14.52
C LEU A 89 18.41 20.47 -15.32
N ARG A 90 17.64 19.40 -15.56
CA ARG A 90 18.07 18.25 -16.37
C ARG A 90 18.18 18.58 -17.86
N GLN A 91 17.28 19.42 -18.39
CA GLN A 91 17.37 19.89 -19.78
C GLN A 91 18.65 20.69 -20.02
N LEU A 92 19.03 21.53 -19.04
CA LEU A 92 20.30 22.26 -19.03
C LEU A 92 21.51 21.37 -18.66
N GLN A 93 21.27 20.10 -18.32
CA GLN A 93 22.28 19.12 -17.90
C GLN A 93 23.14 19.59 -16.71
N LEU A 94 22.59 20.48 -15.86
CA LEU A 94 23.34 21.06 -14.75
C LEU A 94 23.74 20.00 -13.73
N ASP A 95 22.93 18.95 -13.57
CA ASP A 95 23.26 17.78 -12.75
C ASP A 95 24.49 17.05 -13.27
N ARG A 96 24.66 16.92 -14.60
CA ARG A 96 25.84 16.31 -15.22
C ARG A 96 27.08 17.18 -15.12
N LEU A 97 26.91 18.51 -15.12
CA LEU A 97 28.00 19.46 -14.88
C LEU A 97 28.54 19.36 -13.44
N LEU A 98 27.67 19.11 -12.46
CA LEU A 98 28.09 18.89 -11.07
C LEU A 98 28.87 17.59 -10.91
N TRP A 99 28.35 16.49 -11.47
CA TRP A 99 29.06 15.22 -11.51
C TRP A 99 28.49 14.30 -12.59
N SER A 100 29.36 13.59 -13.30
CA SER A 100 28.96 12.72 -14.42
C SER A 100 28.12 11.52 -13.98
N ARG A 101 28.27 11.06 -12.73
CA ARG A 101 27.53 9.92 -12.17
C ARG A 101 26.52 10.34 -11.11
N PRO A 102 25.43 9.59 -10.90
CA PRO A 102 24.57 9.79 -9.75
C PRO A 102 25.29 9.44 -8.45
N CYS A 103 25.35 10.39 -7.53
CA CYS A 103 25.81 10.20 -6.16
C CYS A 103 24.98 11.05 -5.21
N ARG A 104 25.00 10.69 -3.93
CA ARG A 104 24.21 11.37 -2.89
C ARG A 104 24.58 12.84 -2.79
N GLU A 105 25.86 13.16 -2.88
CA GLU A 105 26.41 14.51 -2.78
C GLU A 105 25.90 15.39 -3.92
N ARG A 106 25.94 14.88 -5.15
CA ARG A 106 25.39 15.57 -6.32
C ARG A 106 23.90 15.83 -6.15
N ASP A 107 23.16 14.82 -5.72
CA ASP A 107 21.71 14.94 -5.53
C ASP A 107 21.38 15.97 -4.43
N LEU A 108 22.13 16.01 -3.33
CA LEU A 108 22.01 17.06 -2.31
C LEU A 108 22.27 18.47 -2.88
N VAL A 109 23.30 18.63 -3.70
CA VAL A 109 23.61 19.91 -4.34
C VAL A 109 22.51 20.34 -5.30
N VAL A 110 22.02 19.43 -6.14
CA VAL A 110 20.86 19.67 -7.03
C VAL A 110 19.66 20.13 -6.20
N ALA A 111 19.37 19.46 -5.09
CA ALA A 111 18.26 19.85 -4.25
C ALA A 111 18.46 21.23 -3.60
N MET A 112 19.68 21.58 -3.19
CA MET A 112 19.98 22.92 -2.68
C MET A 112 19.76 24.00 -3.75
N VAL A 113 20.21 23.75 -4.99
CA VAL A 113 19.99 24.66 -6.12
C VAL A 113 18.50 24.83 -6.43
N VAL A 114 17.76 23.73 -6.53
CA VAL A 114 16.31 23.76 -6.79
C VAL A 114 15.58 24.49 -5.67
N ARG A 115 15.96 24.27 -4.41
CA ARG A 115 15.36 24.97 -3.28
C ARG A 115 15.65 26.47 -3.33
N GLN A 116 16.86 26.86 -3.70
CA GLN A 116 17.23 28.26 -3.86
C GLN A 116 16.40 28.96 -4.96
N VAL A 117 16.12 28.27 -6.07
CA VAL A 117 15.25 28.79 -7.14
C VAL A 117 13.79 28.91 -6.68
N LEU A 118 13.29 27.91 -5.96
CA LEU A 118 11.89 27.88 -5.53
C LEU A 118 11.57 28.85 -4.39
N LYS A 119 12.44 28.90 -3.37
CA LYS A 119 12.24 29.72 -2.17
C LYS A 119 13.60 30.05 -1.54
N PRO A 120 14.27 31.14 -1.97
CA PRO A 120 15.53 31.56 -1.37
C PRO A 120 15.31 31.92 0.09
N SER A 121 16.17 31.41 0.98
CA SER A 121 16.06 31.67 2.42
C SER A 121 17.40 31.45 3.14
N SER A 122 17.47 31.81 4.42
CA SER A 122 18.68 31.56 5.21
C SER A 122 19.01 30.07 5.30
N LYS A 123 20.27 29.73 5.61
CA LYS A 123 20.74 28.33 5.70
C LYS A 123 19.87 27.48 6.63
N LEU A 124 19.54 28.01 7.81
CA LEU A 124 18.69 27.32 8.80
C LEU A 124 17.23 27.19 8.35
N ALA A 125 16.67 28.22 7.71
CA ALA A 125 15.31 28.19 7.19
C ALA A 125 15.17 27.16 6.06
N THR A 126 16.19 27.06 5.19
CA THR A 126 16.27 26.09 4.10
C THR A 126 16.22 24.65 4.63
N SER A 127 17.04 24.34 5.65
CA SER A 127 17.06 23.00 6.26
C SER A 127 15.72 22.62 6.91
N ARG A 128 15.08 23.55 7.64
CA ARG A 128 13.79 23.30 8.31
C ARG A 128 12.62 23.06 7.35
N SER A 129 12.69 23.61 6.15
CA SER A 129 11.58 23.62 5.19
C SER A 129 11.71 22.55 4.10
N TRP A 130 12.63 21.60 4.27
CA TRP A 130 12.89 20.53 3.32
C TRP A 130 11.68 19.62 3.08
N GLN A 131 10.87 19.38 4.12
CA GLN A 131 9.68 18.53 4.07
C GLN A 131 8.41 19.28 3.60
N SER A 132 8.51 20.57 3.27
CA SER A 132 7.36 21.37 2.84
C SER A 132 6.94 21.12 1.38
N SER A 133 7.64 20.24 0.66
CA SER A 133 7.40 19.92 -0.75
C SER A 133 7.93 18.52 -1.07
N THR A 134 7.61 18.02 -2.26
CA THR A 134 8.10 16.73 -2.76
C THR A 134 9.58 16.74 -3.17
N LEU A 135 10.30 17.87 -3.06
CA LEU A 135 11.72 17.96 -3.42
C LEU A 135 12.58 16.93 -2.65
N ALA A 136 12.32 16.78 -1.35
CA ALA A 136 13.06 15.85 -0.51
C ALA A 136 12.85 14.39 -0.92
N SER A 137 11.66 13.99 -1.36
CA SER A 137 11.39 12.62 -1.81
C SER A 137 11.96 12.35 -3.21
N LEU A 138 11.87 13.33 -4.12
CA LEU A 138 12.35 13.19 -5.49
C LEU A 138 13.87 13.10 -5.60
N VAL A 139 14.58 13.79 -4.71
CA VAL A 139 16.06 13.84 -4.74
C VAL A 139 16.68 13.00 -3.62
N GLY A 140 15.93 12.75 -2.53
CA GLY A 140 16.40 12.07 -1.34
C GLY A 140 16.08 10.57 -1.27
N GLY A 141 15.78 9.91 -2.39
CA GLY A 141 15.51 8.46 -2.50
C GLY A 141 16.56 7.54 -1.88
N ARG A 142 17.69 8.07 -1.39
CA ARG A 142 18.56 7.41 -0.40
C ARG A 142 19.03 8.42 0.67
N GLY A 143 18.29 8.53 1.77
CA GLY A 143 18.83 9.02 3.05
C GLY A 143 19.06 10.53 3.18
N CYS A 144 18.28 11.39 2.53
CA CYS A 144 18.33 12.83 2.82
C CYS A 144 17.40 13.21 3.99
N ARG A 145 17.74 12.75 5.21
CA ARG A 145 17.25 13.39 6.45
C ARG A 145 18.37 14.28 7.00
N PRO A 146 18.23 15.61 7.02
CA PRO A 146 19.14 16.45 7.77
C PRO A 146 18.79 16.29 9.26
N GLY A 147 19.61 15.53 9.98
CA GLY A 147 19.56 15.44 11.45
C GLY A 147 18.51 14.48 12.01
N ARG A 148 18.77 13.17 11.89
CA ARG A 148 18.60 12.17 12.96
C ARG A 148 18.93 10.78 12.42
N ALA A 149 19.95 10.17 12.99
CA ALA A 149 20.06 8.73 13.05
C ALA A 149 18.82 8.14 13.75
N VAL A 150 18.62 6.83 13.54
CA VAL A 150 17.71 5.90 14.23
C VAL A 150 16.56 5.38 13.35
N LEU A 151 16.69 4.06 13.13
CA LEU A 151 15.73 3.02 12.74
C LEU A 151 15.45 2.79 11.24
N SER A 152 16.25 1.85 10.74
CA SER A 152 15.88 0.71 9.89
C SER A 152 14.39 0.34 9.89
N LEU A 153 13.82 0.34 8.69
CA LEU A 153 12.83 -0.60 8.14
C LEU A 153 12.86 -0.25 6.64
N GLY A 154 13.39 -1.06 5.72
CA GLY A 154 13.11 -2.48 5.60
C GLY A 154 11.75 -2.67 4.91
N LEU A 155 11.59 -2.16 3.69
CA LEU A 155 10.59 -2.69 2.78
C LEU A 155 11.12 -2.62 1.34
N ALA A 156 11.61 -3.77 0.91
CA ALA A 156 11.78 -4.15 -0.48
C ALA A 156 10.40 -4.41 -1.11
N ALA A 157 10.30 -4.19 -2.43
CA ALA A 157 9.30 -4.72 -3.36
C ALA A 157 7.82 -4.45 -3.00
N VAL A 158 7.04 -3.75 -3.81
CA VAL A 158 6.50 -4.14 -5.14
C VAL A 158 6.03 -2.88 -5.85
#